data_AF-A0A3D4YYT2-F1
#
_entry.id   AF-A0A3D4YYT2-F1
#
_cell.length_a   1.000
_cell.length_b   1.000
_cell.length_c   1.000
_cell.angle_alpha   90.00
_cell.angle_beta   90.00
_cell.angle_gamma   90.00
#
_symmetry.space_group_name_H-M   'P 1'
#
loop_
_entity.id
_entity.type
_entity.pdbx_description
1 polymer ?
#
loop_
_entity_poly.entity_id
_entity_poly.type
_entity_poly.pdbx_seq_one_letter_code
_entity_poly.pdbx_strand_id
1 'polypeptide(L)' 'SNTSGLPLHSLAEGRSAAFKKNFLVTHFFNPVRYLKLVEVVSSPETDPQTVKNIASFLEDRLGKGVVYAKDTPNFIAN' A
#
# COMPACT_ATOMS: atom_id res chain seq x y z
N SER A 1 -0.25 -6.18 1.09
CA SER A 1 0.53 -6.90 0.06
C SER A 1 1.73 -6.06 -0.36
N ASN A 2 2.81 -6.65 -0.90
CA ASN A 2 3.99 -5.94 -1.48
C ASN A 2 4.11 -6.22 -3.00
N THR A 3 2.98 -6.38 -3.68
CA THR A 3 2.97 -6.55 -5.15
C THR A 3 3.50 -5.31 -5.85
N SER A 4 4.18 -5.49 -6.98
CA SER A 4 4.69 -4.40 -7.83
C SER A 4 3.91 -4.23 -9.15
N GLY A 5 3.10 -5.22 -9.54
CA GLY A 5 2.45 -5.24 -10.86
C GLY A 5 1.02 -5.76 -10.89
N LEU A 6 0.55 -6.42 -9.83
CA LEU A 6 -0.87 -6.77 -9.70
C LEU A 6 -1.65 -5.60 -9.08
N PRO A 7 -2.75 -5.14 -9.72
CA PRO A 7 -3.61 -4.13 -9.16
C PRO A 7 -4.27 -4.58 -7.85
N LEU A 8 -4.48 -3.64 -6.93
CA LEU A 8 -5.12 -3.89 -5.65
C LEU A 8 -6.55 -4.39 -5.85
N HIS A 9 -7.31 -3.82 -6.78
CA HIS A 9 -8.70 -4.24 -7.03
C HIS A 9 -8.79 -5.71 -7.45
N SER A 10 -7.84 -6.21 -8.26
CA SER A 10 -7.80 -7.62 -8.67
C SER A 10 -7.52 -8.55 -7.49
N LEU A 11 -6.70 -8.10 -6.53
CA LEU A 11 -6.44 -8.84 -5.29
C LEU A 11 -7.61 -8.82 -4.30
N ALA A 12 -8.46 -7.78 -4.37
CA ALA A 12 -9.63 -7.61 -3.52
C ALA A 12 -10.91 -8.26 -4.10
N GLU A 13 -10.88 -8.73 -5.35
CA GLU A 13 -12.03 -9.34 -6.03
C GLU A 13 -12.51 -10.61 -5.31
N GLY A 14 -13.84 -10.75 -5.17
CA GLY A 14 -14.46 -11.87 -4.46
C GLY A 14 -14.24 -11.89 -2.94
N ARG A 15 -13.57 -10.89 -2.37
CA ARG A 15 -13.33 -10.80 -0.92
C ARG A 15 -14.49 -10.13 -0.19
N SER A 16 -14.63 -10.48 1.09
CA SER A 16 -15.68 -9.91 1.96
C SER A 16 -15.45 -8.42 2.20
N ALA A 17 -16.53 -7.68 2.47
CA ALA A 17 -16.43 -6.25 2.80
C ALA A 17 -15.49 -5.99 3.99
N ALA A 18 -15.50 -6.87 5.00
CA ALA A 18 -14.60 -6.78 6.14
C ALA A 18 -13.12 -6.93 5.73
N PHE A 19 -12.80 -7.81 4.77
CA PHE A 19 -11.45 -7.94 4.24
C PHE A 19 -11.03 -6.66 3.52
N LYS A 20 -11.87 -6.17 2.60
CA LYS A 20 -11.56 -5.00 1.77
C LYS A 20 -11.32 -3.73 2.60
N LYS A 21 -12.04 -3.55 3.70
CA LYS A 21 -11.81 -2.47 4.67
C LYS A 21 -10.41 -2.47 5.28
N ASN A 22 -9.77 -3.63 5.37
CA ASN A 22 -8.47 -3.81 6.01
C ASN A 22 -7.34 -4.12 5.00
N PHE A 23 -7.60 -4.00 3.71
CA PHE A 23 -6.66 -4.38 2.67
C PHE A 23 -6.03 -3.17 1.99
N LEU A 24 -4.70 -3.15 1.94
CA LEU A 24 -3.91 -2.18 1.19
C LEU A 24 -2.60 -2.81 0.70
N VAL A 25 -1.95 -2.13 -0.24
CA VAL A 25 -0.63 -2.49 -0.76
C VAL A 25 0.41 -1.51 -0.20
N THR A 26 1.54 -2.06 0.25
CA THR A 26 2.75 -1.32 0.64
C THR A 26 3.87 -1.79 -0.28
N HIS A 27 4.19 -1.00 -1.29
CA HIS A 27 5.20 -1.34 -2.29
C HIS A 27 6.56 -0.78 -1.88
N PHE A 28 7.44 -1.68 -1.47
CA PHE A 28 8.82 -1.40 -1.10
C PHE A 28 9.75 -1.55 -2.29
N PHE A 29 10.74 -0.67 -2.38
CA PHE A 29 11.77 -0.72 -3.41
C PHE A 29 13.00 -1.50 -2.92
N ASN A 30 13.57 -2.32 -3.78
CA ASN A 30 14.78 -3.08 -3.49
C ASN A 30 16.04 -2.23 -3.80
N PRO A 31 17.03 -2.10 -2.89
CA PRO A 31 17.13 -2.76 -1.58
C PRO A 31 16.28 -2.11 -0.47
N VAL A 32 15.41 -2.92 0.14
CA VAL A 32 14.39 -2.48 1.10
C VAL A 32 14.98 -1.76 2.31
N ARG A 33 16.18 -2.15 2.77
CA ARG A 33 16.82 -1.48 3.93
C ARG A 33 17.28 -0.07 3.60
N TYR A 34 17.79 0.16 2.40
CA TYR A 34 18.49 1.40 2.03
C TYR A 34 17.56 2.41 1.36
N LEU A 35 16.58 1.94 0.57
CA LEU A 35 15.62 2.82 -0.06
C LEU A 35 14.58 3.29 0.95
N LYS A 36 14.40 4.61 1.01
CA LYS A 36 13.46 5.25 1.96
C LYS A 36 12.02 5.24 1.45
N LEU A 37 11.83 5.21 0.13
CA LEU A 37 10.51 5.31 -0.47
C LEU A 37 9.69 4.04 -0.24
N VAL A 38 8.43 4.22 0.13
CA VAL A 38 7.38 3.20 0.11
C VAL A 38 6.12 3.81 -0.47
N GLU A 39 5.52 3.14 -1.44
CA GLU A 39 4.20 3.52 -1.97
C GLU A 39 3.10 2.81 -1.17
N VAL A 40 2.10 3.56 -0.73
CA VAL A 40 0.89 3.02 -0.10
C VAL A 40 -0.27 3.19 -1.07
N VAL A 41 -0.86 2.07 -1.47
CA VAL A 41 -2.01 2.03 -2.39
C VAL A 41 -3.21 1.48 -1.64
N SER A 42 -4.33 2.18 -1.70
CA SER A 42 -5.59 1.81 -1.05
C SER A 42 -6.75 1.90 -2.05
N SER A 43 -7.83 1.17 -1.77
CA SER A 43 -9.09 1.31 -2.51
C SER A 43 -10.05 2.27 -1.78
N PRO A 44 -11.10 2.77 -2.47
CA PRO A 44 -12.19 3.48 -1.81
C PRO A 44 -12.92 2.66 -0.73
N GLU A 45 -12.80 1.33 -0.77
CA GLU A 45 -13.38 0.42 0.23
C GLU A 45 -12.48 0.25 1.47
N THR A 46 -11.22 0.69 1.40
CA THR A 46 -10.26 0.60 2.51
C THR A 46 -10.60 1.63 3.59
N ASP A 47 -10.55 1.22 4.86
CA ASP A 47 -10.75 2.13 5.99
C ASP A 47 -9.61 3.17 6.05
N PRO A 48 -9.92 4.49 5.98
CA PRO A 48 -8.92 5.55 6.08
C PRO A 48 -8.07 5.46 7.36
N GLN A 49 -8.64 4.98 8.47
CA GLN A 49 -7.89 4.83 9.71
C GLN A 49 -6.83 3.73 9.59
N THR A 50 -7.14 2.64 8.89
CA THR A 50 -6.18 1.57 8.59
C THR A 50 -5.03 2.10 7.74
N VAL A 51 -5.32 2.90 6.71
CA VAL A 51 -4.30 3.54 5.87
C VAL A 51 -3.39 4.43 6.72
N LYS A 52 -3.97 5.28 7.57
CA LYS A 52 -3.22 6.17 8.47
C LYS A 52 -2.33 5.39 9.44
N ASN A 53 -2.85 4.34 10.06
CA ASN A 53 -2.10 3.50 11.01
C ASN A 53 -0.88 2.87 10.35
N ILE A 54 -1.04 2.36 9.11
CA ILE A 54 0.10 1.80 8.36
C ILE A 54 1.09 2.88 7.95
N ALA A 55 0.62 4.03 7.46
CA ALA A 55 1.50 5.14 7.10
C ALA A 55 2.37 5.59 8.29
N SER A 56 1.77 5.83 9.46
CA SER A 56 2.52 6.19 10.68
C SER A 56 3.51 5.08 11.10
N PHE A 57 3.14 3.81 10.97
CA PHE A 57 4.08 2.72 11.24
C PHE A 57 5.29 2.73 10.29
N LEU A 58 5.06 2.94 9.00
CA LEU A 58 6.13 3.01 7.99
C LEU A 58 7.08 4.19 8.26
N GLU A 59 6.53 5.35 8.63
CA GLU A 59 7.31 6.57 8.92
C GLU A 59 8.03 6.48 10.27
N ASP A 60 7.29 6.27 11.36
CA ASP A 60 7.80 6.42 12.72
C ASP A 60 8.62 5.23 13.19
N ARG A 61 8.31 4.02 12.69
CA ARG A 61 8.97 2.78 13.15
C ARG A 61 9.98 2.25 12.14
N LEU A 62 9.71 2.38 10.85
CA LEU A 62 10.60 1.90 9.79
C LEU A 62 11.45 3.01 9.14
N GLY A 63 11.19 4.28 9.45
CA GLY A 63 11.95 5.41 8.91
C GLY A 63 11.79 5.58 7.39
N LYS A 64 10.64 5.18 6.85
CA LYS A 64 10.32 5.27 5.42
C LYS A 64 9.63 6.60 5.11
N GLY A 65 9.78 7.07 3.87
CA GLY A 65 8.97 8.14 3.31
C GLY A 65 7.79 7.52 2.57
N VAL A 66 6.57 7.84 3.02
CA VAL A 66 5.34 7.32 2.45
C VAL A 66 4.87 8.21 1.30
N VAL A 67 4.53 7.60 0.17
CA VAL A 67 3.82 8.24 -0.94
C VAL A 67 2.50 7.52 -1.16
N TYR A 68 1.40 8.27 -1.18
CA TYR A 68 0.07 7.72 -1.49
C TYR A 68 -0.08 7.58 -3.00
N ALA A 69 -0.21 6.34 -3.48
CA ALA A 69 -0.31 6.01 -4.90
C ALA A 69 -1.72 5.57 -5.28
N LYS A 70 -2.09 5.82 -6.55
CA LYS A 70 -3.34 5.32 -7.14
C LYS A 70 -3.17 3.86 -7.54
N ASP A 71 -4.28 3.12 -7.56
CA ASP A 71 -4.32 1.74 -8.07
C ASP A 71 -4.27 1.75 -9.61
N THR A 72 -3.10 2.06 -10.16
CA THR A 72 -2.79 1.97 -11.59
C THR A 72 -1.69 0.92 -11.79
N PRO A 73 -1.66 0.22 -12.95
CA PRO A 73 -0.52 -0.62 -13.29
C PRO A 73 0.78 0.17 -13.15
N ASN A 74 1.80 -0.43 -12.53
CA ASN A 74 3.09 0.20 -12.20
C ASN A 74 3.06 1.36 -11.17
N PHE A 75 1.93 1.62 -10.52
CA PHE A 75 1.78 2.66 -9.49
C PHE A 75 2.31 4.03 -9.96
N ILE A 76 3.34 4.59 -9.31
CA ILE A 76 3.93 5.88 -9.68
C ILE A 76 5.35 5.72 -10.24
N ALA A 77 6.20 4.90 -9.62
CA ALA A 77 7.63 4.88 -9.92
C ALA A 77 8.10 3.83 -10.95
N ASN A 78 7.26 2.87 -11.35
CA ASN A 78 7.60 1.82 -12.33
C ASN A 78 7.17 2.18 -13.77
#